data_AF-A0A6L4Y741-F1
#
_entry.id   AF-A0A6L4Y741-F1
#
_cell.length_a   1.000
_cell.length_b   1.000
_cell.length_c   1.000
_cell.angle_alpha   90.00
_cell.angle_beta   90.00
_cell.angle_gamma   90.00
#
_symmetry.space_group_name_H-M   'P 1'
#
loop_
_entity.id
_entity.type
_entity.pdbx_description
1 polymer ?
#
loop_
_entity_poly.entity_id
_entity_poly.type
_entity_poly.pdbx_seq_one_letter_code
_entity_poly.pdbx_strand_id
1 'polypeptide(L)'
;VTFELLKTPYVRSVAQRAGRAEKADDIMGAQDSEFEVDLRPLSDKQAESAQSEIRSLLAQFPGVNFAIKTFLTERIEETLSGYTASVVINIFGNDMDTLDKKAQEIGRILSNIPDSADAGALIL
;
A
#
# COMPACT_ATOMS: atom_id res chain seq x y z
N VAL A 1 -11.72 -7.73 5.03
CA VAL A 1 -10.96 -7.42 3.80
C VAL A 1 -10.95 -8.61 2.83
N THR A 2 -10.28 -9.72 3.14
CA THR A 2 -10.16 -10.90 2.25
C THR A 2 -11.50 -11.42 1.71
N PHE A 3 -12.51 -11.56 2.56
CA PHE A 3 -13.85 -11.99 2.15
C PHE A 3 -14.51 -11.04 1.14
N GLU A 4 -14.34 -9.72 1.30
CA GLU A 4 -14.90 -8.75 0.37
C GLU A 4 -14.16 -8.76 -0.98
N LEU A 5 -12.83 -8.91 -0.96
CA LEU A 5 -12.03 -9.05 -2.18
C LEU A 5 -12.47 -10.26 -3.01
N LEU A 6 -12.76 -11.39 -2.35
CA LEU A 6 -13.23 -12.62 -3.00
C LEU A 6 -14.62 -12.49 -3.65
N LYS A 7 -15.44 -11.51 -3.25
CA LYS A 7 -16.74 -11.25 -3.90
C LYS A 7 -16.59 -10.56 -5.25
N THR A 8 -15.45 -9.96 -5.53
CA THR A 8 -15.22 -9.30 -6.82
C THR A 8 -15.10 -10.34 -7.94
N PRO A 9 -15.66 -10.07 -9.13
CA PRO A 9 -15.65 -11.03 -10.23
C PRO A 9 -14.25 -11.23 -10.86
N TYR A 10 -13.27 -10.42 -10.49
CA TYR A 10 -11.90 -10.48 -11.01
C TYR A 10 -10.99 -11.39 -10.20
N VAL A 11 -11.26 -11.56 -8.91
CA VAL A 11 -10.35 -12.24 -7.98
C VAL A 11 -10.58 -13.75 -8.00
N ARG A 12 -9.49 -14.50 -8.22
CA ARG A 12 -9.42 -15.96 -8.18
C ARG A 12 -9.16 -16.46 -6.76
N SER A 13 -8.20 -15.86 -6.07
CA SER A 13 -7.86 -16.19 -4.68
C SER A 13 -7.25 -15.00 -3.97
N VAL A 14 -7.28 -15.04 -2.63
CA VAL A 14 -6.64 -14.05 -1.76
C VAL A 14 -5.90 -14.80 -0.67
N ALA A 15 -4.62 -14.50 -0.48
CA ALA A 15 -3.87 -14.86 0.71
C ALA A 15 -3.55 -13.61 1.51
N GLN A 16 -3.51 -13.73 2.84
CA GLN A 16 -3.10 -12.64 3.73
C GLN A 16 -1.98 -13.14 4.64
N ARG A 17 -0.93 -12.34 4.75
CA ARG A 17 0.09 -12.45 5.78
C ARG A 17 -0.05 -11.27 6.73
N ALA A 18 -0.45 -11.52 7.96
CA ALA A 18 -0.46 -10.50 9.01
C ALA A 18 0.85 -10.54 9.78
N GLY A 19 1.50 -9.38 9.92
CA GLY A 19 2.88 -9.28 10.39
C GLY A 19 3.85 -9.99 9.46
N ARG A 20 4.82 -10.68 10.05
CA ARG A 20 5.93 -11.32 9.32
C ARG A 20 6.07 -12.80 9.64
N ALA A 21 6.75 -13.52 8.75
CA ALA A 21 7.20 -14.88 9.05
C ALA A 21 8.37 -14.85 10.07
N GLU A 22 8.49 -15.90 10.89
CA GLU A 22 9.50 -15.97 11.97
C GLU A 22 10.95 -15.84 11.49
N LYS A 23 11.23 -16.26 10.25
CA LYS A 23 12.56 -16.21 9.62
C LYS A 23 12.61 -15.27 8.40
N ALA A 24 11.68 -14.32 8.29
CA ALA A 24 11.74 -13.33 7.23
C ALA A 24 12.74 -12.21 7.57
N ASP A 25 13.39 -11.66 6.54
CA ASP A 25 14.22 -10.46 6.66
C ASP A 25 13.38 -9.16 6.85
N ASP A 26 12.06 -9.31 6.89
CA ASP A 26 11.09 -8.24 7.05
C ASP A 26 11.07 -7.67 8.48
N ILE A 27 11.18 -6.34 8.57
CA ILE A 27 11.19 -5.60 9.84
C ILE A 27 9.79 -5.22 10.33
N MET A 28 8.75 -5.43 9.51
CA MET A 28 7.38 -5.01 9.82
C MET A 28 6.76 -5.82 10.97
N GLY A 29 5.95 -5.14 11.78
CA GLY A 29 5.33 -5.69 12.99
C GLY A 29 3.91 -6.23 12.77
N ALA A 30 3.26 -6.70 13.83
CA ALA A 30 1.91 -7.28 13.77
C ALA A 30 0.81 -6.30 13.30
N GLN A 31 1.11 -5.00 13.31
CA GLN A 31 0.25 -3.95 12.77
C GLN A 31 0.19 -3.92 11.24
N ASP A 32 1.14 -4.57 10.56
CA ASP A 32 1.22 -4.60 9.10
C ASP A 32 0.56 -5.87 8.53
N SER A 33 0.09 -5.81 7.29
CA SER A 33 -0.50 -6.96 6.61
C SER A 33 -0.34 -6.84 5.11
N GLU A 34 0.20 -7.90 4.51
CA GLU A 34 0.27 -8.07 3.06
C GLU A 34 -0.87 -8.94 2.55
N PHE A 35 -1.44 -8.55 1.41
CA PHE A 35 -2.48 -9.29 0.71
C PHE A 35 -1.98 -9.67 -0.69
N GLU A 36 -1.85 -10.96 -0.95
CA GLU A 36 -1.63 -11.46 -2.30
C GLU A 36 -2.98 -11.72 -2.96
N VAL A 37 -3.32 -10.88 -3.94
CA VAL A 37 -4.59 -10.96 -4.67
C VAL A 37 -4.32 -11.50 -6.06
N ASP A 38 -4.73 -12.74 -6.28
CA ASP A 38 -4.55 -13.42 -7.56
C ASP A 38 -5.77 -13.18 -8.46
N LEU A 39 -5.54 -12.61 -9.64
CA LEU A 39 -6.60 -12.27 -10.58
C LEU A 39 -6.84 -13.39 -11.59
N ARG A 40 -8.09 -13.54 -12.03
CA ARG A 40 -8.43 -14.30 -13.24
C ARG A 40 -7.70 -13.69 -14.44
N PRO A 41 -7.51 -14.40 -15.57
CA PRO A 41 -6.99 -13.78 -16.78
C PRO A 41 -7.89 -12.60 -17.22
N LEU A 42 -7.31 -11.40 -17.32
CA LEU A 42 -8.00 -10.17 -17.69
C LEU A 42 -7.35 -9.58 -18.95
N SER A 43 -8.14 -8.90 -19.78
CA SER A 43 -7.61 -7.93 -20.74
C SER A 43 -7.14 -6.65 -20.03
N ASP A 44 -6.33 -5.83 -20.68
CA ASP A 44 -5.78 -4.59 -20.10
C ASP A 44 -6.88 -3.68 -19.52
N LYS A 45 -7.97 -3.47 -20.27
CA LYS A 45 -9.12 -2.67 -19.79
C LYS A 45 -9.80 -3.27 -18.57
N GLN A 46 -9.88 -4.61 -18.51
CA GLN A 46 -10.45 -5.30 -17.35
C GLN A 46 -9.50 -5.23 -16.14
N ALA A 47 -8.18 -5.23 -16.36
CA ALA A 47 -7.20 -5.06 -15.30
C ALA A 47 -7.27 -3.66 -14.68
N GLU A 48 -7.38 -2.62 -15.51
CA GLU A 48 -7.60 -1.23 -15.04
C GLU A 48 -8.90 -1.11 -14.23
N SER A 49 -9.99 -1.70 -14.73
CA SER A 49 -11.28 -1.70 -14.05
C SER A 49 -11.21 -2.46 -12.71
N ALA A 50 -10.56 -3.63 -12.70
CA ALA A 50 -10.37 -4.43 -11.50
C ALA A 50 -9.57 -3.67 -10.44
N GLN A 51 -8.49 -2.99 -10.83
CA GLN A 51 -7.68 -2.20 -9.90
C GLN A 51 -8.49 -1.03 -9.30
N SER A 52 -9.28 -0.32 -10.12
CA SER A 52 -10.13 0.78 -9.66
C SER A 52 -11.23 0.32 -8.69
N GLU A 53 -11.89 -0.80 -9.00
CA GLU A 53 -12.93 -1.39 -8.16
C GLU A 53 -12.37 -1.93 -6.84
N ILE A 54 -11.21 -2.61 -6.88
CA ILE A 54 -10.51 -3.07 -5.68
C ILE A 54 -10.11 -1.87 -4.81
N ARG A 55 -9.60 -0.79 -5.40
CA ARG A 55 -9.27 0.43 -4.63
C ARG A 55 -10.49 1.03 -3.95
N SER A 56 -11.61 1.11 -4.68
CA SER A 56 -12.89 1.62 -4.15
C SER A 56 -13.48 0.73 -3.05
N LEU A 57 -13.29 -0.59 -3.15
CA LEU A 57 -13.67 -1.55 -2.12
C LEU A 57 -12.83 -1.37 -0.85
N LEU A 58 -11.51 -1.26 -0.99
CA LEU A 58 -10.58 -1.15 0.13
C LEU A 58 -10.75 0.16 0.90
N ALA A 59 -11.14 1.25 0.22
CA ALA A 59 -11.45 2.53 0.85
C ALA A 59 -12.61 2.48 1.87
N GLN A 60 -13.42 1.41 1.87
CA GLN A 60 -14.54 1.24 2.79
C GLN A 60 -14.14 0.71 4.18
N PHE A 61 -12.87 0.34 4.38
CA PHE A 61 -12.37 -0.18 5.66
C PHE A 61 -11.72 0.95 6.49
N PRO A 62 -12.41 1.49 7.51
CA PRO A 62 -11.87 2.61 8.29
C PRO A 62 -10.67 2.18 9.16
N GLY A 63 -9.70 3.07 9.31
CA GLY A 63 -8.53 2.87 10.17
C GLY A 63 -7.42 2.01 9.56
N VAL A 64 -7.50 1.70 8.27
CA VAL A 64 -6.47 0.94 7.53
C VAL A 64 -6.03 1.75 6.32
N ASN A 65 -4.72 1.84 6.11
CA ASN A 65 -4.14 2.42 4.90
C ASN A 65 -3.75 1.28 3.96
N PHE A 66 -4.15 1.35 2.69
CA PHE A 66 -3.81 0.35 1.68
C PHE A 66 -2.95 0.98 0.59
N ALA A 67 -1.87 0.29 0.23
CA ALA A 67 -1.14 0.52 -1.01
C ALA A 67 -1.42 -0.64 -1.96
N ILE A 68 -1.74 -0.35 -3.23
CA ILE A 68 -2.05 -1.38 -4.23
C ILE A 68 -0.97 -1.37 -5.29
N LYS A 69 -0.33 -2.53 -5.51
CA LYS A 69 0.75 -2.69 -6.47
C LYS A 69 0.68 -4.02 -7.18
N THR A 70 1.37 -4.09 -8.31
CA THR A 70 1.68 -5.38 -8.92
C THR A 70 2.87 -6.02 -8.20
N PHE A 71 2.94 -7.35 -8.22
CA PHE A 71 4.00 -8.12 -7.58
C PHE A 71 5.41 -7.68 -8.01
N LEU A 72 5.61 -7.44 -9.32
CA LEU A 72 6.92 -7.03 -9.83
C LEU A 72 7.28 -5.61 -9.39
N THR A 73 6.31 -4.68 -9.39
CA THR A 73 6.53 -3.31 -8.92
C THR A 73 6.94 -3.30 -7.46
N GLU A 74 6.22 -4.04 -6.61
CA GLU A 74 6.55 -4.15 -5.19
C GLU A 74 7.98 -4.67 -4.98
N ARG A 75 8.34 -5.78 -5.63
CA ARG A 75 9.66 -6.37 -5.42
C ARG A 75 10.80 -5.48 -5.89
N ILE A 76 10.59 -4.73 -6.98
CA ILE A 76 11.57 -3.74 -7.46
C ILE A 76 11.74 -2.63 -6.43
N GLU A 77 10.63 -2.07 -5.92
CA GLU A 77 10.68 -0.97 -4.95
C GLU A 77 11.37 -1.39 -3.65
N GLU A 78 11.04 -2.57 -3.12
CA GLU A 78 11.70 -3.15 -1.93
C GLU A 78 13.19 -3.38 -2.15
N THR A 79 13.56 -3.99 -3.27
CA THR A 79 14.95 -4.37 -3.55
C THR A 79 15.84 -3.15 -3.83
N LEU A 80 15.31 -2.17 -4.58
CA LEU A 80 16.11 -1.06 -5.09
C LEU A 80 16.16 0.13 -4.13
N SER A 81 15.05 0.40 -3.43
CA SER A 81 14.92 1.58 -2.58
C SER A 81 14.81 1.27 -1.09
N GLY A 82 14.42 0.03 -0.74
CA GLY A 82 14.04 -0.33 0.63
C GLY A 82 12.68 0.23 1.06
N TYR A 83 11.96 0.91 0.15
CA TYR A 83 10.66 1.53 0.43
C TYR A 83 9.58 0.97 -0.47
N THR A 84 8.34 1.07 -0.02
CA THR A 84 7.15 0.58 -0.70
C THR A 84 6.27 1.72 -1.25
N ALA A 85 6.86 2.85 -1.65
CA ALA A 85 6.10 3.92 -2.32
C ALA A 85 6.85 4.39 -3.56
N SER A 86 6.10 4.74 -4.61
CA SER A 86 6.70 5.23 -5.85
C SER A 86 7.35 6.60 -5.69
N VAL A 87 6.98 7.36 -4.64
CA VAL A 87 7.65 8.59 -4.20
C VAL A 87 7.72 8.58 -2.67
N VAL A 88 8.92 8.88 -2.13
CA VAL A 88 9.19 8.94 -0.69
C VAL A 88 9.73 10.32 -0.33
N ILE A 89 9.20 10.90 0.76
CA ILE A 89 9.73 12.13 1.35
C ILE A 89 10.33 11.81 2.70
N ASN A 90 11.64 12.02 2.84
CA ASN A 90 12.37 11.84 4.09
C ASN A 90 12.44 13.16 4.86
N ILE A 91 12.01 13.16 6.11
CA ILE A 91 12.07 14.33 7.01
C ILE A 91 13.03 14.01 8.14
N PHE A 92 14.09 14.79 8.28
CA PHE A 92 15.14 14.58 9.28
C PHE A 92 15.10 15.64 10.37
N GLY A 93 15.30 15.23 11.62
CA GLY A 93 15.43 16.14 12.75
C GLY A 93 15.53 15.43 14.10
N ASN A 94 15.67 16.21 15.16
CA ASN A 94 15.89 15.66 16.52
C ASN A 94 14.64 15.73 17.41
N ASP A 95 13.52 16.26 16.90
CA ASP A 95 12.27 16.48 17.65
C ASP A 95 11.12 15.75 16.98
N MET A 96 10.70 14.62 17.56
CA MET A 96 9.71 13.72 16.96
C MET A 96 8.33 14.38 16.82
N ASP A 97 7.92 15.22 17.77
CA ASP A 97 6.63 15.92 17.70
C ASP A 97 6.58 16.89 16.52
N THR A 98 7.69 17.55 16.24
CA THR A 98 7.84 18.46 15.10
C THR A 98 7.85 17.69 13.79
N LEU A 99 8.59 16.57 13.75
CA LEU A 99 8.64 15.72 12.56
C LEU A 99 7.26 15.13 12.23
N ASP A 100 6.51 14.66 13.23
CA ASP A 100 5.15 14.12 13.03
C ASP A 100 4.20 15.19 12.49
N LYS A 101 4.21 16.39 13.10
CA LYS A 101 3.41 17.52 12.59
C LYS A 101 3.75 17.86 11.14
N LYS A 102 5.04 17.84 10.77
CA LYS A 102 5.51 18.13 9.42
C LYS A 102 5.15 17.03 8.42
N ALA A 103 5.25 15.76 8.82
CA ALA A 103 4.80 14.64 8.00
C ALA A 103 3.31 14.71 7.70
N GLN A 104 2.49 15.03 8.71
CA GLN A 104 1.04 15.22 8.52
C GLN A 104 0.72 16.41 7.60
N GLU A 105 1.44 17.53 7.74
CA GLU A 105 1.29 18.70 6.87
C GLU A 105 1.61 18.35 5.41
N ILE A 106 2.74 17.67 5.18
CA ILE A 106 3.15 17.21 3.85
C ILE A 106 2.13 16.21 3.28
N GLY A 107 1.66 15.25 4.08
CA GLY A 107 0.64 14.29 3.65
C GLY A 107 -0.66 14.98 3.16
N ARG A 108 -1.11 16.03 3.86
CA ARG A 108 -2.27 16.83 3.43
C ARG A 108 -2.03 17.60 2.14
N ILE A 109 -0.81 18.08 1.91
CA ILE A 109 -0.45 18.77 0.66
C ILE A 109 -0.47 17.76 -0.49
N LEU A 110 0.17 16.61 -0.30
CA LEU A 110 0.23 15.55 -1.30
C LEU A 110 -1.16 15.05 -1.70
N SER A 111 -2.09 14.88 -0.75
CA SER A 111 -3.45 14.42 -1.05
C SER A 111 -4.27 15.35 -1.95
N ASN A 112 -3.84 16.61 -2.10
CA ASN A 112 -4.50 17.58 -3.01
C ASN A 112 -3.93 17.55 -4.43
N ILE A 113 -2.86 16.78 -4.68
CA ILE A 113 -2.27 16.61 -6.00
C ILE A 113 -3.05 15.52 -6.75
N PRO A 114 -3.56 15.79 -7.97
CA PRO A 114 -4.18 14.77 -8.81
C PRO A 114 -3.23 13.58 -9.01
N ASP A 115 -3.75 12.36 -8.95
CA ASP A 115 -3.02 11.10 -9.14
C ASP A 115 -1.91 10.79 -8.11
N SER A 116 -1.94 11.42 -6.93
CA SER A 116 -0.98 11.19 -5.83
C SER A 116 -1.24 9.95 -4.97
N ALA A 117 -2.05 9.01 -5.45
CA ALA A 117 -2.73 7.99 -4.64
C ALA A 117 -1.80 7.07 -3.81
N ASP A 118 -0.49 7.03 -4.10
CA ASP A 118 0.48 6.14 -3.48
C ASP A 118 1.76 6.88 -2.98
N ALA A 119 1.64 8.17 -2.58
CA ALA A 119 2.74 8.93 -1.99
C ALA A 119 2.82 8.75 -0.46
N GLY A 120 4.01 8.38 0.07
CA GLY A 120 4.26 8.18 1.49
C GLY A 120 5.30 9.16 2.06
N ALA A 121 5.06 9.67 3.27
CA ALA A 121 6.03 10.45 4.03
C ALA A 121 6.65 9.57 5.12
N LEU A 122 7.98 9.57 5.21
CA LEU A 122 8.74 8.82 6.20
C LEU A 122 9.49 9.79 7.11
N ILE A 123 9.36 9.59 8.41
CA ILE A 123 10.10 10.32 9.44
C ILE A 123 11.36 9.51 9.77
N LEU A 124 12.53 10.13 9.66
CA LEU A 124 13.84 9.53 9.93
C LEU A 124 14.62 10.29 10.99
#